data_AF-A0A2V2BR63-F1
#
_entry.id   AF-A0A2V2BR63-F1
#
_cell.length_a   1.000
_cell.length_b   1.000
_cell.length_c   1.000
_cell.angle_alpha   90.00
_cell.angle_beta   90.00
_cell.angle_gamma   90.00
#
_symmetry.space_group_name_H-M   'P 1'
#
loop_
_entity.id
_entity.type
_entity.pdbx_description
1 polymer ?
#
loop_
_entity_poly.entity_id
_entity_poly.type
_entity_poly.pdbx_seq_one_letter_code
_entity_poly.pdbx_strand_id
1 'polypeptide(L)'
;MFRTNGHDLTILEDVVYNSYAVALIGSSSSTNIKVGGNVRVLGSGGLSRYNAFRLGGDGVGSIKIGGGIIFEKQTRMQLTTAGNASVFDNPQSVVSGIADFSGYAARLDLGRRSGAIEQFYSFGGLSGSNSGAVISTDAETDSNGLVSTLVLANSSDAVFAGKITNPTTAEDNASTILTNTVNVVMNGSAEQTLSGDNDFRGYVTVQSGTLLLRTASGASHGKLSLNGGKFGAIGNASFASAEWNGGSIGFFNTDDAIAVMTPETVTINGEFLKAGSGKITVDFNGVDTYDLIDNGQWYDLIEAASLSGFSDEADDDFIAVNLSDGYAEFQWVDGDFGKVLQVSFSSVPEPAAFAALFGLLALFAAARKRF
;
A
#
# COMPACT_ATOMS: atom_id res chain seq x y z
N MET A 1 24.77 -10.85 -23.17
CA MET A 1 24.49 -9.45 -22.82
C MET A 1 24.15 -8.70 -24.10
N PHE A 2 23.09 -7.88 -24.12
CA PHE A 2 22.74 -7.01 -25.24
C PHE A 2 22.87 -5.55 -24.81
N ARG A 3 23.83 -4.82 -25.39
CA ARG A 3 24.10 -3.41 -25.06
C ARG A 3 23.49 -2.51 -26.12
N THR A 4 22.71 -1.53 -25.70
CA THR A 4 21.98 -0.63 -26.59
C THR A 4 22.80 0.59 -27.02
N ASN A 5 23.84 0.94 -26.25
CA ASN A 5 24.80 2.01 -26.58
C ASN A 5 24.14 3.35 -27.00
N GLY A 6 23.02 3.71 -26.38
CA GLY A 6 22.32 4.98 -26.63
C GLY A 6 21.28 4.93 -27.74
N HIS A 7 21.05 3.77 -28.35
CA HIS A 7 19.95 3.55 -29.29
C HIS A 7 18.72 3.00 -28.57
N ASP A 8 17.54 3.41 -29.01
CA ASP A 8 16.28 2.82 -28.54
C ASP A 8 16.15 1.36 -28.99
N LEU A 9 15.56 0.54 -28.14
CA LEU A 9 15.28 -0.86 -28.43
C LEU A 9 13.78 -1.13 -28.31
N THR A 10 13.17 -1.60 -29.39
CA THR A 10 11.79 -2.11 -29.37
C THR A 10 11.78 -3.60 -29.66
N ILE A 11 11.19 -4.35 -28.74
CA ILE A 11 10.90 -5.78 -28.86
C ILE A 11 9.39 -5.88 -29.00
N LEU A 12 8.88 -6.45 -30.09
CA LEU A 12 7.44 -6.45 -30.40
C LEU A 12 6.65 -7.48 -29.58
N GLU A 13 7.32 -8.53 -29.11
CA GLU A 13 6.72 -9.68 -28.43
C GLU A 13 7.27 -9.80 -27.00
N ASP A 14 7.24 -11.02 -26.46
CA ASP A 14 7.76 -11.37 -25.14
C ASP A 14 9.29 -11.35 -25.10
N VAL A 15 9.83 -11.08 -23.92
CA VAL A 15 11.22 -11.35 -23.55
C VAL A 15 11.26 -12.50 -22.57
N VAL A 16 12.06 -13.52 -22.86
CA VAL A 16 12.21 -14.71 -22.00
C VAL A 16 13.64 -14.79 -21.49
N TYR A 17 13.80 -14.70 -20.17
CA TYR A 17 15.07 -14.99 -19.52
C TYR A 17 15.06 -16.42 -18.97
N ASN A 18 15.90 -17.30 -19.53
CA ASN A 18 16.05 -18.67 -19.07
C ASN A 18 17.55 -19.02 -19.01
N SER A 19 18.22 -18.57 -17.96
CA SER A 19 19.65 -18.79 -17.76
C SER A 19 19.98 -18.99 -16.28
N TYR A 20 21.17 -19.54 -16.05
CA TYR A 20 21.81 -19.60 -14.73
C TYR A 20 22.85 -18.49 -14.55
N ALA A 21 23.03 -17.62 -15.53
CA ALA A 21 24.01 -16.53 -15.51
C ALA A 21 23.31 -15.18 -15.67
N VAL A 22 23.99 -14.12 -15.26
CA VAL A 22 23.52 -12.75 -15.47
C VAL A 22 23.29 -12.48 -16.95
N ALA A 23 22.11 -11.98 -17.27
CA ALA A 23 21.79 -11.47 -18.60
C ALA A 23 21.36 -10.01 -18.45
N LEU A 24 21.75 -9.18 -19.41
CA LEU A 24 21.30 -7.79 -19.45
C LEU A 24 20.89 -7.37 -20.84
N ILE A 25 19.94 -6.43 -20.87
CA ILE A 25 19.50 -5.68 -22.03
C ILE A 25 19.52 -4.20 -21.65
N GLY A 26 20.26 -3.37 -22.38
CA GLY A 26 20.35 -1.92 -22.10
C GLY A 26 21.66 -1.51 -21.41
N SER A 27 22.16 -0.32 -21.75
CA SER A 27 23.45 0.16 -21.22
C SER A 27 23.67 1.68 -21.24
N SER A 28 22.65 2.51 -21.51
CA SER A 28 22.82 3.96 -21.65
C SER A 28 21.56 4.71 -21.24
N SER A 29 21.73 5.82 -20.51
CA SER A 29 20.65 6.72 -20.12
C SER A 29 19.93 7.37 -21.32
N SER A 30 20.55 7.39 -22.51
CA SER A 30 19.92 7.87 -23.74
C SER A 30 19.06 6.81 -24.44
N THR A 31 19.06 5.56 -23.97
CA THR A 31 18.22 4.49 -24.53
C THR A 31 16.86 4.46 -23.87
N ASN A 32 15.80 4.28 -24.65
CA ASN A 32 14.50 3.82 -24.19
C ASN A 32 14.29 2.36 -24.61
N ILE A 33 13.78 1.54 -23.71
CA ILE A 33 13.44 0.14 -24.00
C ILE A 33 11.93 -0.02 -24.03
N LYS A 34 11.41 -0.64 -25.09
CA LYS A 34 10.02 -1.06 -25.19
C LYS A 34 9.94 -2.58 -25.42
N VAL A 35 9.12 -3.27 -24.63
CA VAL A 35 8.73 -4.66 -24.81
C VAL A 35 7.21 -4.66 -25.06
N GLY A 36 6.77 -5.25 -26.17
CA GLY A 36 5.36 -5.28 -26.55
C GLY A 36 4.56 -6.30 -25.73
N GLY A 37 5.17 -7.46 -25.45
CA GLY A 37 4.57 -8.53 -24.67
C GLY A 37 5.03 -8.54 -23.20
N ASN A 38 5.08 -9.74 -22.64
CA ASN A 38 5.49 -10.01 -21.26
C ASN A 38 7.01 -10.14 -21.14
N VAL A 39 7.51 -9.90 -19.93
CA VAL A 39 8.85 -10.34 -19.53
C VAL A 39 8.71 -11.57 -18.66
N ARG A 40 9.09 -12.74 -19.18
CA ARG A 40 9.04 -14.01 -18.47
C ARG A 40 10.41 -14.35 -17.89
N VAL A 41 10.47 -14.52 -16.57
CA VAL A 41 11.72 -14.74 -15.82
C VAL A 41 11.75 -16.18 -15.31
N LEU A 42 12.44 -17.05 -16.05
CA LEU A 42 12.54 -18.51 -15.85
C LEU A 42 13.93 -18.95 -15.37
N GLY A 43 14.79 -18.00 -14.97
CA GLY A 43 16.13 -18.31 -14.49
C GLY A 43 16.10 -19.28 -13.31
N SER A 44 17.10 -20.14 -13.19
CA SER A 44 17.15 -21.17 -12.14
C SER A 44 18.41 -21.10 -11.28
N GLY A 45 19.13 -19.97 -11.33
CA GLY A 45 20.26 -19.72 -10.45
C GLY A 45 19.90 -19.18 -9.06
N GLY A 46 18.61 -19.18 -8.68
CA GLY A 46 18.16 -18.62 -7.41
C GLY A 46 18.19 -17.09 -7.37
N LEU A 47 18.37 -16.53 -6.16
CA LEU A 47 18.27 -15.08 -5.91
C LEU A 47 19.60 -14.31 -5.97
N SER A 48 20.68 -14.99 -6.35
CA SER A 48 21.98 -14.34 -6.50
C SER A 48 21.92 -13.30 -7.63
N ARG A 49 22.47 -12.11 -7.41
CA ARG A 49 22.62 -11.08 -8.46
C ARG A 49 23.47 -11.54 -9.65
N TYR A 50 24.34 -12.54 -9.45
CA TYR A 50 25.14 -13.14 -10.52
C TYR A 50 24.28 -14.01 -11.47
N ASN A 51 23.03 -14.26 -11.09
CA ASN A 51 22.04 -15.08 -11.81
C ASN A 51 20.75 -14.28 -12.06
N ALA A 52 20.88 -12.96 -12.25
CA ALA A 52 19.75 -12.06 -12.45
C ALA A 52 19.54 -11.67 -13.91
N PHE A 53 18.29 -11.40 -14.27
CA PHE A 53 17.94 -10.68 -15.49
C PHE A 53 17.90 -9.18 -15.24
N ARG A 54 18.68 -8.41 -16.00
CA ARG A 54 18.77 -6.95 -15.86
C ARG A 54 18.16 -6.28 -17.08
N LEU A 55 16.98 -5.73 -16.93
CA LEU A 55 16.39 -4.86 -17.94
C LEU A 55 16.76 -3.40 -17.62
N GLY A 56 17.56 -2.80 -18.49
CA GLY A 56 18.18 -1.49 -18.30
C GLY A 56 19.66 -1.53 -17.90
N GLY A 57 20.18 -2.69 -17.50
CA GLY A 57 21.60 -2.87 -17.17
C GLY A 57 22.07 -1.98 -16.01
N ASP A 58 22.84 -0.95 -16.33
CA ASP A 58 23.35 0.06 -15.38
C ASP A 58 22.46 1.32 -15.30
N GLY A 59 21.41 1.40 -16.12
CA GLY A 59 20.47 2.52 -16.19
C GLY A 59 20.15 2.90 -17.63
N VAL A 60 18.89 2.79 -18.01
CA VAL A 60 18.34 3.34 -19.28
C VAL A 60 17.39 4.49 -19.01
N GLY A 61 17.13 5.32 -20.03
CA GLY A 61 16.27 6.50 -19.90
C GLY A 61 14.83 6.17 -19.52
N SER A 62 14.25 5.12 -20.12
CA SER A 62 12.93 4.61 -19.75
C SER A 62 12.76 3.13 -20.13
N ILE A 63 11.81 2.47 -19.48
CA ILE A 63 11.43 1.08 -19.77
C ILE A 63 9.89 1.01 -19.88
N LYS A 64 9.38 0.44 -20.96
CA LYS A 64 7.94 0.21 -21.16
C LYS A 64 7.70 -1.25 -21.50
N ILE A 65 6.93 -1.96 -20.68
CA ILE A 65 6.51 -3.34 -20.91
C ILE A 65 4.99 -3.32 -21.11
N GLY A 66 4.53 -3.75 -22.29
CA GLY A 66 3.11 -3.76 -22.65
C GLY A 66 2.32 -4.88 -21.96
N GLY A 67 2.98 -5.99 -21.62
CA GLY A 67 2.43 -7.05 -20.78
C GLY A 67 2.83 -6.91 -19.31
N GLY A 68 2.89 -8.05 -18.61
CA GLY A 68 3.36 -8.15 -17.23
C GLY A 68 4.82 -8.59 -17.11
N ILE A 69 5.28 -8.70 -15.87
CA ILE A 69 6.49 -9.44 -15.50
C ILE A 69 6.02 -10.73 -14.83
N ILE A 70 6.44 -11.89 -15.33
CA ILE A 70 5.98 -13.19 -14.84
C ILE A 70 7.19 -13.98 -14.36
N PHE A 71 7.27 -14.22 -13.05
CA PHE A 71 8.27 -15.11 -12.48
C PHE A 71 7.75 -16.54 -12.48
N GLU A 72 8.44 -17.41 -13.21
CA GLU A 72 8.05 -18.83 -13.33
C GLU A 72 8.99 -19.75 -12.56
N LYS A 73 9.94 -19.18 -11.82
CA LYS A 73 10.88 -19.86 -10.93
C LYS A 73 11.36 -18.94 -9.81
N GLN A 74 12.04 -19.52 -8.82
CA GLN A 74 12.84 -18.76 -7.85
C GLN A 74 14.04 -18.12 -8.56
N THR A 75 13.90 -16.84 -8.90
CA THR A 75 14.91 -16.10 -9.67
C THR A 75 14.88 -14.61 -9.33
N ARG A 76 15.78 -13.84 -9.94
CA ARG A 76 15.93 -12.41 -9.70
C ARG A 76 15.84 -11.62 -10.99
N MET A 77 15.05 -10.55 -10.98
CA MET A 77 15.03 -9.54 -12.03
C MET A 77 15.38 -8.18 -11.43
N GLN A 78 16.10 -7.37 -12.19
CA GLN A 78 16.41 -5.99 -11.88
C GLN A 78 15.87 -5.11 -13.00
N LEU A 79 15.08 -4.11 -12.61
CA LEU A 79 14.49 -3.12 -13.50
C LEU A 79 15.18 -1.79 -13.24
N THR A 80 16.05 -1.37 -14.16
CA THR A 80 17.02 -0.29 -13.90
C THR A 80 16.82 0.89 -14.83
N THR A 81 16.39 2.02 -14.28
CA THR A 81 16.42 3.31 -14.99
C THR A 81 17.62 4.16 -14.58
N ALA A 82 17.97 5.15 -15.40
CA ALA A 82 19.07 6.08 -15.14
C ALA A 82 18.73 7.15 -14.09
N GLY A 83 17.51 7.12 -13.52
CA GLY A 83 17.06 8.05 -12.50
C GLY A 83 16.92 9.48 -13.01
N ASN A 84 16.31 9.68 -14.19
CA ASN A 84 15.93 11.03 -14.60
C ASN A 84 14.89 11.60 -13.59
N ALA A 85 14.54 12.88 -13.64
CA ALA A 85 13.40 13.35 -12.86
C ALA A 85 12.10 12.75 -13.44
N SER A 86 11.22 12.25 -12.58
CA SER A 86 9.88 11.78 -12.94
C SER A 86 8.95 11.89 -11.73
N VAL A 87 7.68 11.55 -11.94
CA VAL A 87 6.64 11.58 -10.92
C VAL A 87 5.77 10.33 -11.06
N PHE A 88 4.98 10.03 -10.04
CA PHE A 88 4.12 8.84 -10.07
C PHE A 88 3.10 8.85 -11.23
N ASP A 89 2.64 10.03 -11.67
CA ASP A 89 1.73 10.18 -12.84
C ASP A 89 2.41 9.96 -14.19
N ASN A 90 3.73 10.06 -14.26
CA ASN A 90 4.50 9.80 -15.48
C ASN A 90 5.80 9.07 -15.12
N PRO A 91 5.70 7.78 -14.74
CA PRO A 91 6.84 7.01 -14.29
C PRO A 91 7.78 6.67 -15.45
N GLN A 92 9.06 6.49 -15.15
CA GLN A 92 10.09 6.15 -16.15
C GLN A 92 9.99 4.71 -16.60
N SER A 93 9.61 3.85 -15.66
CA SER A 93 9.37 2.45 -15.91
C SER A 93 7.88 2.19 -15.79
N VAL A 94 7.27 1.68 -16.86
CA VAL A 94 5.85 1.34 -16.91
C VAL A 94 5.71 -0.11 -17.33
N VAL A 95 5.15 -0.93 -16.46
CA VAL A 95 4.68 -2.28 -16.74
C VAL A 95 3.16 -2.22 -16.77
N SER A 96 2.57 -2.31 -17.96
CA SER A 96 1.12 -2.16 -18.12
C SER A 96 0.34 -3.30 -17.47
N GLY A 97 0.92 -4.51 -17.42
CA GLY A 97 0.35 -5.66 -16.73
C GLY A 97 0.85 -5.82 -15.29
N ILE A 98 0.44 -6.94 -14.70
CA ILE A 98 0.81 -7.34 -13.34
C ILE A 98 2.28 -7.79 -13.27
N ALA A 99 2.96 -7.51 -12.16
CA ALA A 99 4.14 -8.28 -11.77
C ALA A 99 3.67 -9.50 -10.96
N ASP A 100 3.63 -10.66 -11.61
CA ASP A 100 3.16 -11.91 -11.05
C ASP A 100 4.35 -12.79 -10.63
N PHE A 101 4.43 -13.07 -9.33
CA PHE A 101 5.36 -14.00 -8.74
C PHE A 101 4.85 -15.45 -8.77
N SER A 102 3.59 -15.64 -9.21
CA SER A 102 2.79 -16.86 -9.36
C SER A 102 2.71 -17.72 -8.08
N GLY A 103 3.84 -18.23 -7.60
CA GLY A 103 4.00 -18.97 -6.34
C GLY A 103 5.46 -19.13 -5.91
N TYR A 104 6.38 -18.34 -6.47
CA TYR A 104 7.82 -18.49 -6.27
C TYR A 104 8.36 -17.42 -5.31
N ALA A 105 9.37 -17.81 -4.52
CA ALA A 105 10.16 -16.90 -3.71
C ALA A 105 11.16 -16.09 -4.57
N ALA A 106 10.67 -15.45 -5.64
CA ALA A 106 11.48 -14.68 -6.58
C ALA A 106 11.72 -13.24 -6.07
N ARG A 107 12.64 -12.52 -6.71
CA ARG A 107 13.01 -11.16 -6.34
C ARG A 107 12.93 -10.20 -7.52
N LEU A 108 12.28 -9.06 -7.32
CA LEU A 108 12.29 -7.92 -8.23
C LEU A 108 12.99 -6.73 -7.56
N ASP A 109 14.09 -6.27 -8.15
CA ASP A 109 14.77 -5.05 -7.73
C ASP A 109 14.34 -3.86 -8.58
N LEU A 110 13.96 -2.77 -7.91
CA LEU A 110 13.65 -1.46 -8.47
C LEU A 110 14.88 -0.57 -8.37
N GLY A 111 15.50 -0.29 -9.50
CA GLY A 111 16.76 0.44 -9.57
C GLY A 111 17.97 -0.44 -9.23
N ARG A 112 19.15 0.08 -9.56
CA ARG A 112 20.43 -0.62 -9.38
C ARG A 112 21.57 0.28 -8.94
N ARG A 113 21.70 1.45 -9.56
CA ARG A 113 22.72 2.45 -9.21
C ARG A 113 22.07 3.70 -8.64
N SER A 114 22.70 4.23 -7.60
CA SER A 114 22.29 5.48 -6.98
C SER A 114 22.42 6.65 -7.95
N GLY A 115 21.37 7.49 -8.02
CA GLY A 115 21.30 8.67 -8.86
C GLY A 115 20.94 9.97 -8.13
N ALA A 116 20.90 9.95 -6.79
CA ALA A 116 20.37 11.03 -5.91
C ALA A 116 18.90 11.46 -6.17
N ILE A 117 18.27 10.92 -7.22
CA ILE A 117 16.92 11.25 -7.67
C ILE A 117 16.02 10.02 -7.45
N GLU A 118 14.81 10.28 -6.97
CA GLU A 118 13.76 9.28 -6.81
C GLU A 118 13.28 8.75 -8.16
N GLN A 119 13.17 7.43 -8.28
CA GLN A 119 12.85 6.73 -9.52
C GLN A 119 11.50 6.03 -9.39
N PHE A 120 10.61 6.22 -10.37
CA PHE A 120 9.24 5.73 -10.30
C PHE A 120 9.03 4.53 -11.24
N TYR A 121 8.51 3.45 -10.67
CA TYR A 121 8.27 2.16 -11.34
C TYR A 121 6.80 1.78 -11.19
N SER A 122 6.03 1.90 -12.28
CA SER A 122 4.61 1.57 -12.30
C SER A 122 4.34 0.15 -12.78
N PHE A 123 3.38 -0.50 -12.11
CA PHE A 123 2.88 -1.82 -12.45
C PHE A 123 1.36 -1.81 -12.45
N GLY A 124 0.73 -2.58 -13.34
CA GLY A 124 -0.72 -2.81 -13.35
C GLY A 124 -1.24 -3.64 -12.15
N GLY A 125 -0.40 -3.86 -11.14
CA GLY A 125 -0.65 -4.62 -9.93
C GLY A 125 0.51 -5.54 -9.57
N LEU A 126 0.44 -6.12 -8.37
CA LEU A 126 1.35 -7.15 -7.88
C LEU A 126 0.56 -8.40 -7.48
N SER A 127 1.03 -9.57 -7.92
CA SER A 127 0.44 -10.86 -7.56
C SER A 127 1.51 -11.83 -7.08
N GLY A 128 1.14 -12.70 -6.14
CA GLY A 128 1.96 -13.85 -5.77
C GLY A 128 1.57 -14.39 -4.41
N SER A 129 1.45 -15.72 -4.31
CA SER A 129 1.02 -16.40 -3.08
C SER A 129 2.17 -16.77 -2.13
N ASN A 130 3.43 -16.62 -2.55
CA ASN A 130 4.58 -17.05 -1.77
C ASN A 130 5.14 -15.90 -0.92
N SER A 131 5.13 -16.06 0.40
CA SER A 131 5.65 -15.06 1.34
C SER A 131 7.16 -14.81 1.24
N GLY A 132 7.90 -15.71 0.60
CA GLY A 132 9.32 -15.54 0.28
C GLY A 132 9.58 -14.68 -0.96
N ALA A 133 8.54 -14.24 -1.69
CA ALA A 133 8.70 -13.30 -2.80
C ALA A 133 9.09 -11.91 -2.25
N VAL A 134 10.00 -11.23 -2.96
CA VAL A 134 10.55 -9.95 -2.51
C VAL A 134 10.51 -8.92 -3.62
N ILE A 135 10.00 -7.74 -3.29
CA ILE A 135 10.24 -6.52 -4.05
C ILE A 135 11.13 -5.61 -3.21
N SER A 136 12.22 -5.12 -3.80
CA SER A 136 13.16 -4.25 -3.10
C SER A 136 13.87 -3.30 -4.06
N THR A 137 14.88 -2.58 -3.57
CA THR A 137 15.92 -2.01 -4.45
C THR A 137 17.05 -3.02 -4.62
N ASP A 138 17.98 -2.74 -5.53
CA ASP A 138 19.25 -3.44 -5.50
C ASP A 138 20.04 -3.16 -4.21
N ALA A 139 20.96 -4.08 -3.91
CA ALA A 139 21.80 -4.11 -2.73
C ALA A 139 23.28 -4.26 -3.10
N GLU A 140 23.70 -3.75 -4.26
CA GLU A 140 25.13 -3.64 -4.60
C GLU A 140 25.77 -2.46 -3.84
N THR A 141 27.08 -2.47 -3.65
CA THR A 141 27.80 -1.39 -2.95
C THR A 141 27.59 -0.03 -3.63
N ASP A 142 27.44 0.00 -4.96
CA ASP A 142 27.15 1.20 -5.77
C ASP A 142 25.65 1.57 -5.82
N SER A 143 24.79 0.80 -5.12
CA SER A 143 23.36 1.07 -4.97
C SER A 143 23.03 2.02 -3.81
N ASN A 144 24.02 2.48 -3.02
CA ASN A 144 23.74 3.24 -1.79
C ASN A 144 23.01 4.57 -2.04
N GLY A 145 21.91 4.79 -1.33
CA GLY A 145 21.07 5.98 -1.46
C GLY A 145 20.07 5.90 -2.62
N LEU A 146 19.80 4.70 -3.14
CA LEU A 146 18.68 4.49 -4.06
C LEU A 146 17.35 4.85 -3.41
N VAL A 147 16.55 5.66 -4.09
CA VAL A 147 15.17 5.94 -3.72
C VAL A 147 14.28 5.48 -4.88
N SER A 148 13.50 4.44 -4.65
CA SER A 148 12.63 3.82 -5.66
C SER A 148 11.19 3.88 -5.20
N THR A 149 10.29 4.26 -6.08
CA THR A 149 8.86 4.36 -5.79
C THR A 149 8.11 3.36 -6.63
N LEU A 150 7.49 2.40 -5.94
CA LEU A 150 6.59 1.44 -6.51
C LEU A 150 5.22 2.12 -6.69
N VAL A 151 4.79 2.27 -7.94
CA VAL A 151 3.49 2.84 -8.28
C VAL A 151 2.55 1.69 -8.67
N LEU A 152 1.51 1.49 -7.89
CA LEU A 152 0.47 0.49 -8.09
C LEU A 152 -0.65 1.12 -8.90
N ALA A 153 -0.78 0.71 -10.16
CA ALA A 153 -1.73 1.25 -11.14
C ALA A 153 -2.82 0.23 -11.49
N ASN A 154 -3.26 -0.53 -10.49
CA ASN A 154 -4.19 -1.65 -10.63
C ASN A 154 -5.49 -1.23 -11.34
N SER A 155 -5.82 -1.96 -12.43
CA SER A 155 -7.14 -1.89 -13.06
C SER A 155 -8.08 -3.01 -12.59
N SER A 156 -7.56 -3.96 -11.83
CA SER A 156 -8.27 -5.08 -11.22
C SER A 156 -7.64 -5.42 -9.87
N ASP A 157 -8.41 -6.02 -8.99
CA ASP A 157 -7.92 -6.38 -7.65
C ASP A 157 -6.74 -7.36 -7.74
N ALA A 158 -5.75 -7.16 -6.88
CA ALA A 158 -4.56 -8.01 -6.85
C ALA A 158 -4.04 -8.20 -5.42
N VAL A 159 -3.48 -9.38 -5.16
CA VAL A 159 -2.97 -9.78 -3.85
C VAL A 159 -1.52 -10.23 -3.97
N PHE A 160 -0.64 -9.59 -3.20
CA PHE A 160 0.77 -9.97 -3.09
C PHE A 160 1.07 -10.38 -1.64
N ALA A 161 1.31 -11.67 -1.42
CA ALA A 161 1.65 -12.25 -0.13
C ALA A 161 3.15 -12.18 0.19
N GLY A 162 3.98 -11.83 -0.80
CA GLY A 162 5.40 -11.52 -0.59
C GLY A 162 5.59 -10.18 0.13
N LYS A 163 6.84 -9.79 0.34
CA LYS A 163 7.18 -8.55 1.07
C LYS A 163 7.82 -7.50 0.19
N ILE A 164 7.51 -6.24 0.48
CA ILE A 164 8.25 -5.08 0.02
C ILE A 164 9.24 -4.66 1.12
N THR A 165 10.50 -4.43 0.76
CA THR A 165 11.54 -4.04 1.71
C THR A 165 12.65 -3.23 1.04
N ASN A 166 13.62 -2.74 1.82
CA ASN A 166 14.85 -2.13 1.31
C ASN A 166 16.08 -2.72 2.02
N PRO A 167 17.19 -2.97 1.31
CA PRO A 167 18.40 -3.51 1.93
C PRO A 167 19.04 -2.48 2.87
N THR A 168 19.58 -2.95 4.00
CA THR A 168 20.37 -2.16 4.95
C THR A 168 21.87 -2.36 4.79
N THR A 169 22.27 -3.42 4.10
CA THR A 169 23.67 -3.78 3.87
C THR A 169 23.86 -4.28 2.45
N ALA A 170 25.04 -4.03 1.89
CA ALA A 170 25.37 -4.48 0.55
C ALA A 170 25.65 -5.98 0.50
N GLU A 171 25.25 -6.64 -0.60
CA GLU A 171 25.45 -8.07 -0.83
C GLU A 171 26.90 -8.43 -1.23
N ASP A 172 27.70 -7.51 -1.80
CA ASP A 172 29.15 -7.72 -2.09
C ASP A 172 30.04 -7.49 -0.88
N ASN A 173 29.59 -6.60 0.00
CA ASN A 173 30.38 -6.10 1.09
C ASN A 173 29.42 -5.79 2.23
N ALA A 174 29.12 -6.81 3.03
CA ALA A 174 28.15 -6.74 4.12
C ALA A 174 28.46 -5.65 5.18
N SER A 175 29.65 -5.03 5.14
CA SER A 175 30.00 -3.90 6.00
C SER A 175 29.51 -2.54 5.48
N THR A 176 29.20 -2.42 4.18
CA THR A 176 28.64 -1.19 3.62
C THR A 176 27.18 -1.07 4.03
N ILE A 177 26.88 -0.05 4.83
CA ILE A 177 25.52 0.32 5.20
C ILE A 177 24.86 0.99 3.99
N LEU A 178 23.67 0.52 3.64
CA LEU A 178 22.84 1.09 2.60
C LEU A 178 21.70 1.91 3.23
N THR A 179 21.48 3.11 2.71
CA THR A 179 20.34 3.98 3.08
C THR A 179 19.26 3.95 2.00
N ASN A 180 19.09 2.80 1.35
CA ASN A 180 18.14 2.64 0.25
C ASN A 180 16.71 2.69 0.78
N THR A 181 15.80 3.17 -0.05
CA THR A 181 14.40 3.39 0.32
C THR A 181 13.49 2.91 -0.79
N VAL A 182 12.44 2.17 -0.41
CA VAL A 182 11.28 1.92 -1.27
C VAL A 182 10.11 2.72 -0.74
N ASN A 183 9.49 3.53 -1.59
CA ASN A 183 8.19 4.16 -1.33
C ASN A 183 7.09 3.41 -2.08
N VAL A 184 5.85 3.58 -1.66
CA VAL A 184 4.67 2.98 -2.30
C VAL A 184 3.65 4.07 -2.62
N VAL A 185 3.13 4.06 -3.85
CA VAL A 185 2.03 4.91 -4.28
C VAL A 185 0.92 4.04 -4.85
N MET A 186 -0.28 4.15 -4.31
CA MET A 186 -1.49 3.61 -4.92
C MET A 186 -2.13 4.65 -5.82
N ASN A 187 -2.14 4.39 -7.13
CA ASN A 187 -2.67 5.27 -8.17
C ASN A 187 -3.52 4.51 -9.21
N GLY A 188 -4.00 3.31 -8.84
CA GLY A 188 -4.91 2.49 -9.64
C GLY A 188 -6.36 2.75 -9.27
N SER A 189 -7.29 2.18 -10.04
CA SER A 189 -8.73 2.26 -9.74
C SER A 189 -9.24 1.10 -8.88
N ALA A 190 -8.50 -0.01 -8.81
CA ALA A 190 -8.90 -1.23 -8.11
C ALA A 190 -8.16 -1.39 -6.77
N GLU A 191 -8.28 -2.56 -6.13
CA GLU A 191 -7.55 -2.88 -4.90
C GLU A 191 -6.15 -3.45 -5.17
N GLN A 192 -5.17 -3.02 -4.37
CA GLN A 192 -3.94 -3.78 -4.13
C GLN A 192 -3.89 -4.18 -2.67
N THR A 193 -3.82 -5.49 -2.44
CA THR A 193 -3.54 -6.05 -1.14
C THR A 193 -2.06 -6.45 -1.06
N LEU A 194 -1.35 -5.87 -0.10
CA LEU A 194 0.04 -6.18 0.25
C LEU A 194 0.04 -6.96 1.56
N SER A 195 -0.30 -8.25 1.45
CA SER A 195 -0.58 -9.10 2.59
C SER A 195 0.65 -9.76 3.18
N GLY A 196 1.89 -9.50 2.73
CA GLY A 196 3.12 -10.00 3.34
C GLY A 196 3.63 -9.16 4.52
N ASP A 197 4.75 -9.59 5.13
CA ASP A 197 5.44 -8.82 6.19
C ASP A 197 6.26 -7.69 5.56
N ASN A 198 5.61 -6.57 5.20
CA ASN A 198 6.27 -5.45 4.55
C ASN A 198 7.14 -4.66 5.56
N ASP A 199 8.39 -4.38 5.16
CA ASP A 199 9.40 -3.70 5.99
C ASP A 199 10.24 -2.76 5.11
N PHE A 200 9.59 -1.74 4.57
CA PHE A 200 10.22 -0.65 3.85
C PHE A 200 10.11 0.65 4.65
N ARG A 201 11.08 1.55 4.48
CA ARG A 201 11.19 2.79 5.27
C ARG A 201 10.60 4.02 4.60
N GLY A 202 10.25 3.89 3.33
CA GLY A 202 9.74 4.99 2.53
C GLY A 202 8.32 5.39 2.90
N TYR A 203 7.83 6.42 2.23
CA TYR A 203 6.46 6.89 2.41
C TYR A 203 5.45 5.96 1.72
N VAL A 204 4.20 6.10 2.13
CA VAL A 204 3.03 5.54 1.44
C VAL A 204 2.11 6.68 1.03
N THR A 205 1.63 6.67 -0.21
CA THR A 205 0.62 7.62 -0.68
C THR A 205 -0.53 6.90 -1.37
N VAL A 206 -1.76 7.22 -0.99
CA VAL A 206 -2.97 6.74 -1.66
C VAL A 206 -3.59 7.92 -2.40
N GLN A 207 -3.52 7.87 -3.73
CA GLN A 207 -4.13 8.87 -4.62
C GLN A 207 -5.52 8.42 -5.06
N SER A 208 -5.67 7.14 -5.38
CA SER A 208 -6.89 6.52 -5.90
C SER A 208 -6.91 5.01 -5.59
N GLY A 209 -8.04 4.34 -5.85
CA GLY A 209 -8.21 2.90 -5.61
C GLY A 209 -8.16 2.53 -4.13
N THR A 210 -7.88 1.27 -3.83
CA THR A 210 -7.76 0.76 -2.46
C THR A 210 -6.37 0.19 -2.23
N LEU A 211 -5.71 0.57 -1.13
CA LEU A 211 -4.47 -0.06 -0.68
C LEU A 211 -4.69 -0.72 0.68
N LEU A 212 -4.52 -2.04 0.72
CA LEU A 212 -4.48 -2.80 1.97
C LEU A 212 -3.04 -3.18 2.27
N LEU A 213 -2.57 -2.90 3.49
CA LEU A 213 -1.17 -3.07 3.86
C LEU A 213 -1.04 -3.77 5.21
N ARG A 214 -0.18 -4.79 5.24
CA ARG A 214 0.35 -5.38 6.47
C ARG A 214 1.79 -4.95 6.70
N THR A 215 2.09 -4.44 7.90
CA THR A 215 3.45 -4.06 8.31
C THR A 215 4.09 -5.19 9.12
N ALA A 216 5.34 -5.53 8.82
CA ALA A 216 6.10 -6.52 9.60
C ALA A 216 6.18 -6.12 11.08
N SER A 217 6.19 -7.12 11.97
CA SER A 217 6.32 -6.87 13.41
C SER A 217 7.59 -6.07 13.73
N GLY A 218 7.42 -4.96 14.47
CA GLY A 218 8.50 -4.05 14.83
C GLY A 218 8.97 -3.11 13.72
N ALA A 219 8.41 -3.19 12.52
CA ALA A 219 8.67 -2.23 11.45
C ALA A 219 7.72 -1.03 11.50
N SER A 220 8.13 0.07 10.89
CA SER A 220 7.32 1.26 10.63
C SER A 220 7.73 1.85 9.30
N HIS A 221 6.74 2.27 8.53
CA HIS A 221 6.95 3.01 7.29
C HIS A 221 7.12 4.52 7.59
N GLY A 222 7.43 5.30 6.55
CA GLY A 222 7.48 6.76 6.62
C GLY A 222 6.09 7.37 6.79
N LYS A 223 5.86 8.53 6.14
CA LYS A 223 4.55 9.19 6.18
C LYS A 223 3.51 8.43 5.35
N LEU A 224 2.30 8.22 5.89
CA LEU A 224 1.10 7.88 5.13
C LEU A 224 0.42 9.17 4.64
N SER A 225 0.18 9.31 3.34
CA SER A 225 -0.60 10.42 2.78
C SER A 225 -1.85 9.90 2.07
N LEU A 226 -3.03 10.22 2.59
CA LEU A 226 -4.31 9.94 1.94
C LEU A 226 -4.77 11.18 1.19
N ASN A 227 -4.59 11.18 -0.13
CA ASN A 227 -5.03 12.28 -1.00
C ASN A 227 -6.35 11.96 -1.70
N GLY A 228 -6.72 10.69 -1.72
CA GLY A 228 -7.94 10.13 -2.28
C GLY A 228 -7.95 8.61 -2.04
N GLY A 229 -8.84 7.90 -2.76
CA GLY A 229 -8.93 6.44 -2.64
C GLY A 229 -9.28 5.97 -1.22
N LYS A 230 -8.87 4.74 -0.90
CA LYS A 230 -9.14 4.06 0.37
C LYS A 230 -7.86 3.38 0.89
N PHE A 231 -7.59 3.49 2.18
CA PHE A 231 -6.49 2.77 2.84
C PHE A 231 -7.03 1.86 3.95
N GLY A 232 -6.45 0.67 4.11
CA GLY A 232 -6.73 -0.23 5.22
C GLY A 232 -5.50 -0.97 5.72
N ALA A 233 -5.48 -1.30 7.00
CA ALA A 233 -4.56 -2.31 7.51
C ALA A 233 -5.05 -3.71 7.13
N ILE A 234 -4.14 -4.69 7.11
CA ILE A 234 -4.45 -6.12 7.25
C ILE A 234 -3.56 -6.65 8.38
N GLY A 235 -4.16 -7.18 9.45
CA GLY A 235 -3.51 -7.42 10.74
C GLY A 235 -3.08 -6.13 11.45
N ASN A 236 -2.11 -5.42 10.90
CA ASN A 236 -1.58 -4.16 11.45
C ASN A 236 -0.93 -3.31 10.35
N ALA A 237 -0.94 -1.99 10.53
CA ALA A 237 -0.12 -1.06 9.73
C ALA A 237 0.55 -0.02 10.64
N SER A 238 1.81 0.34 10.40
CA SER A 238 2.55 1.29 11.24
C SER A 238 3.30 2.34 10.42
N PHE A 239 3.15 3.61 10.81
CA PHE A 239 3.69 4.78 10.12
C PHE A 239 4.35 5.75 11.09
N ALA A 240 5.36 6.48 10.61
CA ALA A 240 6.02 7.53 11.39
C ALA A 240 5.12 8.77 11.58
N SER A 241 4.27 9.06 10.60
CA SER A 241 3.25 10.11 10.64
C SER A 241 2.17 9.82 9.61
N ALA A 242 1.03 10.50 9.71
CA ALA A 242 -0.01 10.41 8.70
C ALA A 242 -0.63 11.77 8.40
N GLU A 243 -1.07 11.95 7.16
CA GLU A 243 -1.75 13.14 6.69
C GLU A 243 -2.95 12.74 5.85
N TRP A 244 -4.13 13.21 6.25
CA TRP A 244 -5.36 13.06 5.48
C TRP A 244 -5.68 14.37 4.77
N ASN A 245 -5.65 14.31 3.44
CA ASN A 245 -6.08 15.36 2.52
C ASN A 245 -7.44 15.03 1.87
N GLY A 246 -7.77 13.74 1.75
CA GLY A 246 -9.02 13.24 1.18
C GLY A 246 -9.06 11.71 1.12
N GLY A 247 -10.17 11.13 0.69
CA GLY A 247 -10.36 9.67 0.65
C GLY A 247 -10.90 9.07 1.95
N SER A 248 -10.83 7.74 2.04
CA SER A 248 -11.48 6.96 3.11
C SER A 248 -10.48 6.05 3.82
N ILE A 249 -10.78 5.73 5.07
CA ILE A 249 -10.12 4.67 5.83
C ILE A 249 -11.07 3.48 5.82
N GLY A 250 -10.57 2.30 5.53
CA GLY A 250 -11.37 1.10 5.51
C GLY A 250 -11.10 0.19 6.68
N PHE A 251 -12.17 -0.43 7.13
CA PHE A 251 -12.15 -1.53 8.07
C PHE A 251 -12.25 -2.83 7.27
N PHE A 252 -11.16 -3.60 7.21
CA PHE A 252 -11.04 -4.78 6.36
C PHE A 252 -10.68 -6.01 7.19
N ASN A 253 -11.37 -6.20 8.32
CA ASN A 253 -11.11 -7.36 9.17
C ASN A 253 -11.20 -8.65 8.33
N THR A 254 -10.07 -9.30 8.11
CA THR A 254 -9.92 -10.34 7.08
C THR A 254 -10.25 -11.75 7.58
N ASP A 255 -10.61 -11.92 8.86
CA ASP A 255 -10.86 -13.25 9.44
C ASP A 255 -12.35 -13.51 9.70
N ASP A 256 -12.98 -14.28 8.81
CA ASP A 256 -14.40 -14.66 8.78
C ASP A 256 -14.91 -15.39 10.05
N ALA A 257 -14.06 -15.69 11.04
CA ALA A 257 -14.45 -16.37 12.28
C ALA A 257 -14.23 -15.55 13.57
N ILE A 258 -13.58 -14.38 13.51
CA ILE A 258 -13.21 -13.56 14.69
C ILE A 258 -13.46 -12.06 14.42
N ALA A 259 -14.15 -11.72 13.32
CA ALA A 259 -14.20 -10.42 12.65
C ALA A 259 -14.60 -9.19 13.49
N VAL A 260 -14.81 -9.29 14.81
CA VAL A 260 -15.06 -8.11 15.62
C VAL A 260 -14.60 -8.13 17.08
N MET A 261 -13.71 -9.04 17.49
CA MET A 261 -13.19 -8.93 18.87
C MET A 261 -11.96 -8.01 18.99
N THR A 262 -11.20 -7.82 17.91
CA THR A 262 -10.08 -6.87 17.85
C THR A 262 -9.93 -6.37 16.40
N PRO A 263 -10.25 -5.10 16.10
CA PRO A 263 -9.95 -4.51 14.80
C PRO A 263 -8.47 -4.61 14.45
N GLU A 264 -8.19 -4.56 13.16
CA GLU A 264 -6.84 -4.31 12.68
C GLU A 264 -6.54 -2.81 12.85
N THR A 265 -5.59 -2.49 13.72
CA THR A 265 -5.28 -1.11 14.10
C THR A 265 -4.22 -0.50 13.18
N VAL A 266 -4.40 0.77 12.83
CA VAL A 266 -3.35 1.60 12.22
C VAL A 266 -2.63 2.38 13.31
N THR A 267 -1.31 2.18 13.43
CA THR A 267 -0.46 2.88 14.38
C THR A 267 0.27 4.03 13.69
N ILE A 268 0.20 5.22 14.27
CA ILE A 268 0.87 6.44 13.82
C ILE A 268 1.79 6.89 14.95
N ASN A 269 3.08 6.58 14.83
CA ASN A 269 4.09 6.83 15.87
C ASN A 269 4.36 8.32 16.12
N GLY A 270 3.82 9.20 15.28
CA GLY A 270 3.96 10.66 15.35
C GLY A 270 2.64 11.38 15.16
N GLU A 271 2.67 12.49 14.44
CA GLU A 271 1.47 13.29 14.19
C GLU A 271 0.55 12.62 13.17
N PHE A 272 -0.74 12.57 13.50
CA PHE A 272 -1.83 12.42 12.55
C PHE A 272 -2.45 13.79 12.26
N LEU A 273 -2.28 14.26 11.03
CA LEU A 273 -2.77 15.55 10.56
C LEU A 273 -4.03 15.37 9.69
N LYS A 274 -5.11 16.06 10.05
CA LYS A 274 -6.28 16.29 9.21
C LYS A 274 -6.13 17.61 8.45
N ALA A 275 -5.57 17.54 7.25
CA ALA A 275 -5.35 18.70 6.38
C ALA A 275 -6.56 18.98 5.47
N GLY A 276 -7.30 17.93 5.09
CA GLY A 276 -8.50 18.04 4.27
C GLY A 276 -9.69 18.67 4.99
N SER A 277 -10.60 19.28 4.23
CA SER A 277 -11.88 19.75 4.74
C SER A 277 -12.92 18.63 4.77
N GLY A 278 -13.88 18.70 5.71
CA GLY A 278 -14.97 17.73 5.81
C GLY A 278 -14.64 16.55 6.72
N LYS A 279 -15.52 15.53 6.71
CA LYS A 279 -15.37 14.32 7.52
C LYS A 279 -14.56 13.25 6.79
N ILE A 280 -13.72 12.55 7.53
CA ILE A 280 -13.03 11.34 7.11
C ILE A 280 -14.05 10.21 7.08
N THR A 281 -14.20 9.58 5.93
CA THR A 281 -15.09 8.42 5.79
C THR A 281 -14.39 7.17 6.32
N VAL A 282 -15.05 6.47 7.25
CA VAL A 282 -14.68 5.14 7.71
C VAL A 282 -15.61 4.14 7.05
N ASP A 283 -15.08 3.34 6.15
CA ASP A 283 -15.84 2.37 5.37
C ASP A 283 -15.72 0.98 5.98
N PHE A 284 -16.83 0.50 6.54
CA PHE A 284 -16.94 -0.78 7.24
C PHE A 284 -17.09 -1.98 6.31
N ASN A 285 -16.96 -1.79 5.00
CA ASN A 285 -16.90 -2.87 4.01
C ASN A 285 -18.07 -3.88 4.08
N GLY A 286 -19.25 -3.45 4.54
CA GLY A 286 -20.41 -4.31 4.68
C GLY A 286 -20.35 -5.28 5.87
N VAL A 287 -19.53 -4.99 6.89
CA VAL A 287 -19.49 -5.79 8.13
C VAL A 287 -20.89 -5.90 8.74
N ASP A 288 -21.26 -7.14 9.07
CA ASP A 288 -22.45 -7.45 9.86
C ASP A 288 -22.21 -7.06 11.32
N THR A 289 -22.94 -6.06 11.79
CA THR A 289 -22.80 -5.55 13.15
C THR A 289 -23.81 -6.11 14.13
N TYR A 290 -24.59 -7.13 13.77
CA TYR A 290 -25.65 -7.66 14.61
C TYR A 290 -25.18 -8.03 16.04
N ASP A 291 -24.05 -8.70 16.18
CA ASP A 291 -23.48 -9.08 17.49
C ASP A 291 -22.68 -7.93 18.17
N LEU A 292 -22.56 -6.79 17.51
CA LEU A 292 -21.77 -5.63 17.95
C LEU A 292 -22.62 -4.46 18.41
N ILE A 293 -23.81 -4.36 17.84
CA ILE A 293 -24.77 -3.32 18.16
C ILE A 293 -25.17 -3.44 19.62
N ASP A 294 -25.13 -2.30 20.32
CA ASP A 294 -25.56 -2.13 21.70
C ASP A 294 -24.85 -3.07 22.70
N ASN A 295 -23.69 -3.63 22.34
CA ASN A 295 -22.93 -4.55 23.21
C ASN A 295 -22.07 -3.81 24.26
N GLY A 296 -22.03 -2.47 24.19
CA GLY A 296 -21.29 -1.59 25.09
C GLY A 296 -19.76 -1.67 24.94
N GLN A 297 -19.25 -2.28 23.87
CA GLN A 297 -17.82 -2.36 23.58
C GLN A 297 -17.37 -1.22 22.66
N TRP A 298 -16.11 -0.83 22.84
CA TRP A 298 -15.40 0.11 21.98
C TRP A 298 -14.21 -0.57 21.35
N TYR A 299 -13.95 -0.23 20.09
CA TYR A 299 -12.98 -0.92 19.25
C TYR A 299 -11.96 0.05 18.68
N ASP A 300 -10.68 -0.22 18.89
CA ASP A 300 -9.56 0.65 18.49
C ASP A 300 -9.33 0.60 16.97
N LEU A 301 -9.44 1.75 16.30
CA LEU A 301 -9.20 1.86 14.85
C LEU A 301 -7.82 2.40 14.53
N ILE A 302 -7.43 3.49 15.20
CA ILE A 302 -6.21 4.23 14.93
C ILE A 302 -5.62 4.68 16.27
N GLU A 303 -4.32 4.46 16.47
CA GLU A 303 -3.59 5.08 17.58
C GLU A 303 -2.55 6.04 17.02
N ALA A 304 -2.54 7.29 17.51
CA ALA A 304 -1.63 8.34 17.05
C ALA A 304 -0.97 9.05 18.23
N ALA A 305 0.34 9.30 18.15
CA ALA A 305 1.08 9.99 19.22
C ALA A 305 0.58 11.43 19.46
N SER A 306 0.18 12.13 18.39
CA SER A 306 -0.46 13.43 18.47
C SER A 306 -1.45 13.66 17.35
N LEU A 307 -2.44 14.52 17.58
CA LEU A 307 -3.46 14.89 16.61
C LEU A 307 -3.33 16.38 16.24
N SER A 308 -3.61 16.71 14.98
CA SER A 308 -3.66 18.09 14.49
C SER A 308 -4.75 18.24 13.43
N GLY A 309 -5.51 19.34 13.50
CA GLY A 309 -6.64 19.59 12.59
C GLY A 309 -7.92 18.79 12.90
N PHE A 310 -7.95 18.07 14.03
CA PHE A 310 -9.14 17.37 14.55
C PHE A 310 -9.85 18.21 15.62
N SER A 311 -11.14 17.95 15.77
CA SER A 311 -12.05 18.42 16.81
C SER A 311 -11.89 17.56 18.07
N ASP A 312 -12.34 18.07 19.21
CA ASP A 312 -12.34 17.31 20.46
C ASP A 312 -13.35 16.15 20.39
N GLU A 313 -14.51 16.38 19.77
CA GLU A 313 -15.51 15.36 19.45
C GLU A 313 -15.18 14.62 18.13
N ALA A 314 -14.78 13.35 18.21
CA ALA A 314 -14.40 12.58 17.01
C ALA A 314 -15.54 12.47 15.98
N ASP A 315 -16.79 12.37 16.42
CA ASP A 315 -17.96 12.34 15.53
C ASP A 315 -18.08 13.57 14.62
N ASP A 316 -17.46 14.71 14.95
CA ASP A 316 -17.44 15.88 14.06
C ASP A 316 -16.47 15.72 12.87
N ASP A 317 -15.51 14.81 12.99
CA ASP A 317 -14.49 14.55 11.98
C ASP A 317 -14.65 13.21 11.25
N PHE A 318 -15.40 12.26 11.80
CA PHE A 318 -15.57 10.93 11.20
C PHE A 318 -17.02 10.63 10.82
N ILE A 319 -17.19 9.83 9.77
CA ILE A 319 -18.50 9.33 9.34
C ILE A 319 -18.38 7.90 8.84
N ALA A 320 -19.29 7.03 9.30
CA ALA A 320 -19.35 5.65 8.85
C ALA A 320 -20.13 5.49 7.55
N VAL A 321 -19.68 4.57 6.71
CA VAL A 321 -20.41 4.09 5.52
C VAL A 321 -20.29 2.57 5.41
N ASN A 322 -21.18 1.98 4.61
CA ASN A 322 -21.25 0.54 4.36
C ASN A 322 -21.32 -0.29 5.66
N LEU A 323 -22.13 0.19 6.60
CA LEU A 323 -22.47 -0.46 7.85
C LEU A 323 -23.88 -1.05 7.72
N SER A 324 -24.10 -2.32 8.08
CA SER A 324 -25.45 -2.89 8.15
C SER A 324 -26.08 -2.65 9.52
N ASP A 325 -27.40 -2.48 9.56
CA ASP A 325 -28.26 -2.61 10.75
C ASP A 325 -28.01 -1.68 11.96
N GLY A 326 -27.15 -0.67 11.83
CA GLY A 326 -26.87 0.28 12.92
C GLY A 326 -26.24 1.59 12.46
N TYR A 327 -25.74 2.36 13.43
CA TYR A 327 -24.85 3.49 13.19
C TYR A 327 -23.60 3.35 14.05
N ALA A 328 -22.51 3.98 13.62
CA ALA A 328 -21.25 4.03 14.35
C ALA A 328 -21.14 5.33 15.14
N GLU A 329 -20.61 5.23 16.35
CA GLU A 329 -20.23 6.36 17.20
C GLU A 329 -18.71 6.35 17.35
N PHE A 330 -18.07 7.51 17.15
CA PHE A 330 -16.63 7.66 17.24
C PHE A 330 -16.24 8.49 18.46
N GLN A 331 -15.14 8.10 19.10
CA GLN A 331 -14.55 8.88 20.19
C GLN A 331 -13.04 8.88 20.16
N TRP A 332 -12.45 9.93 20.73
CA TRP A 332 -11.04 9.98 21.09
C TRP A 332 -10.87 9.60 22.55
N VAL A 333 -9.99 8.64 22.85
CA VAL A 333 -9.55 8.31 24.21
C VAL A 333 -8.04 8.44 24.35
N ASP A 334 -7.55 8.54 25.59
CA ASP A 334 -6.12 8.43 25.86
C ASP A 334 -5.67 6.96 25.71
N GLY A 335 -4.67 6.73 24.87
CA GLY A 335 -4.00 5.44 24.69
C GLY A 335 -2.70 5.34 25.47
N ASP A 336 -1.91 4.32 25.17
CA ASP A 336 -0.65 4.05 25.87
C ASP A 336 0.43 5.10 25.54
N PHE A 337 0.43 5.62 24.30
CA PHE A 337 1.42 6.61 23.85
C PHE A 337 0.81 7.86 23.19
N GLY A 338 -0.52 7.98 23.13
CA GLY A 338 -1.17 9.10 22.46
C GLY A 338 -2.69 9.06 22.53
N LYS A 339 -3.36 9.36 21.41
CA LYS A 339 -4.81 9.32 21.27
C LYS A 339 -5.22 8.12 20.43
N VAL A 340 -6.29 7.44 20.86
CA VAL A 340 -6.89 6.31 20.15
C VAL A 340 -8.26 6.73 19.62
N LEU A 341 -8.47 6.57 18.32
CA LEU A 341 -9.79 6.62 17.71
C LEU A 341 -10.48 5.29 17.98
N GLN A 342 -11.59 5.33 18.68
CA GLN A 342 -12.42 4.17 18.90
C GLN A 342 -13.76 4.29 18.18
N VAL A 343 -14.37 3.14 17.90
CA VAL A 343 -15.74 3.04 17.41
C VAL A 343 -16.58 2.12 18.28
N SER A 344 -17.84 2.47 18.48
CA SER A 344 -18.90 1.57 18.97
C SER A 344 -20.10 1.60 18.02
N PHE A 345 -20.98 0.61 18.15
CA PHE A 345 -22.13 0.45 17.27
C PHE A 345 -23.43 0.49 18.06
N SER A 346 -24.39 1.25 17.55
CA SER A 346 -25.67 1.50 18.21
C SER A 346 -26.84 1.19 17.27
N SER A 347 -27.95 0.70 17.83
CA SER A 347 -29.14 0.40 17.04
C SER A 347 -29.84 1.67 16.57
N VAL A 348 -30.41 1.64 15.36
CA VAL A 348 -31.33 2.69 14.93
C VAL A 348 -32.60 2.57 15.78
N PRO A 349 -33.03 3.62 16.52
CA PRO A 349 -34.18 3.49 17.39
C PRO A 349 -35.42 3.08 16.59
N GLU A 350 -36.13 2.05 17.05
CA GLU A 350 -37.30 1.54 16.32
C GLU A 350 -38.37 2.64 16.14
N PRO A 351 -39.16 2.61 15.05
CA PRO A 351 -40.25 3.57 14.83
C PRO A 351 -41.24 3.67 15.99
N ALA A 352 -41.44 2.57 16.73
CA ALA A 352 -42.30 2.54 17.92
C ALA A 352 -41.72 3.34 19.10
N ALA A 353 -40.40 3.36 19.27
CA ALA A 353 -39.73 4.18 20.28
C ALA A 353 -39.88 5.67 19.98
N PHE A 354 -39.73 6.07 18.70
CA PHE A 354 -40.04 7.43 18.25
C PHE A 354 -41.52 7.78 18.47
N ALA A 355 -42.44 6.90 18.08
CA ALA A 355 -43.87 7.10 18.24
C ALA A 355 -44.29 7.22 19.71
N ALA A 356 -43.67 6.46 20.62
CA ALA A 356 -43.93 6.54 22.05
C ALA A 356 -43.45 7.88 22.65
N LEU A 357 -42.28 8.38 22.25
CA LEU A 357 -41.76 9.67 22.68
C LEU A 357 -42.67 10.83 22.22
N PHE A 358 -43.05 10.83 20.94
CA PHE A 358 -44.00 11.83 20.42
C PHE A 358 -45.40 11.67 20.99
N GLY A 359 -45.85 10.44 21.25
CA GLY A 359 -47.11 10.14 21.92
C GLY A 359 -47.15 10.66 23.36
N LEU A 360 -46.04 10.52 24.11
CA LEU A 360 -45.89 11.06 25.45
C LEU A 360 -45.90 12.60 25.45
N LEU A 361 -45.16 13.23 24.53
CA LEU A 361 -45.16 14.69 24.38
C LEU A 361 -46.54 15.23 23.99
N ALA A 362 -47.27 14.52 23.11
CA ALA A 362 -48.65 14.85 22.76
C ALA A 362 -49.59 14.73 23.97
N LEU A 363 -49.40 13.71 24.83
CA LEU A 363 -50.16 13.56 26.07
C LEU A 363 -49.90 14.72 27.05
N PHE A 364 -48.64 15.15 27.21
CA PHE A 364 -48.30 16.32 28.03
C PHE A 364 -48.89 17.63 27.46
N ALA A 365 -48.84 17.82 26.14
CA ALA A 365 -49.46 18.99 25.49
C ALA A 365 -51.00 18.99 25.62
N ALA A 366 -51.63 17.81 25.51
CA ALA A 366 -53.07 17.64 25.71
C ALA A 366 -53.48 17.88 27.17
N ALA A 367 -52.69 17.39 28.13
CA ALA A 367 -52.91 17.66 29.55
C ALA A 367 -52.80 19.16 29.87
N ARG A 368 -51.87 19.89 29.24
CA ARG A 368 -51.71 21.34 29.40
C ARG A 368 -52.86 22.18 28.81
N LYS A 369 -53.61 21.67 27.83
CA LYS A 369 -54.84 22.32 27.32
C LYS A 369 -56.07 22.10 28.20
N ARG A 370 -55.98 21.22 29.20
CA ARG A 370 -57.08 20.83 30.08
C ARG A 370 -57.02 21.49 31.47
N PHE A 371 -55.98 22.27 31.76
CA PHE A 371 -55.82 23.07 32.96
C PHE A 371 -56.01 24.56 32.69
#